data_AF-A0A090WE36-F1
#
_entry.id   AF-A0A090WE36-F1
#
_cell.length_a   1.000
_cell.length_b   1.000
_cell.length_c   1.000
_cell.angle_alpha   90.00
_cell.angle_beta   90.00
_cell.angle_gamma   90.00
#
_symmetry.space_group_name_H-M   'P 1'
#
loop_
_entity.id
_entity.type
_entity.pdbx_description
1 polymer ?
#
loop_
_entity_poly.entity_id
_entity_poly.type
_entity_poly.pdbx_seq_one_letter_code
_entity_poly.pdbx_strand_id
1 'polypeptide(L)'
;MKTYSTAFYKVLGQLFYGIAAADKKVLAEEYYALKKILETEWPMADAFKNSTTSVDIQHILTEFKTLYKKEQVAPETCLRPFLVLRRKTKHFLPKA
;
A
#
# COMPACT_ATOMS: atom_id res chain seq x y z
N MET A 1 5.83 17.07 12.43
CA MET A 1 5.85 15.62 12.11
C MET A 1 4.70 15.34 11.15
N LYS A 2 4.95 14.89 9.91
CA LYS A 2 3.86 14.54 8.98
C LYS A 2 3.35 13.16 9.37
N THR A 3 2.12 13.08 9.85
CA THR A 3 1.42 11.81 10.10
C THR A 3 0.41 11.60 8.99
N TYR A 4 0.52 10.48 8.28
CA TYR A 4 -0.49 10.08 7.31
C TYR A 4 -1.64 9.37 8.03
N SER A 5 -2.85 9.45 7.49
CA SER A 5 -4.02 8.84 8.14
C SER A 5 -4.04 7.32 7.98
N THR A 6 -4.72 6.61 8.87
CA THR A 6 -5.02 5.17 8.69
C THR A 6 -5.60 4.85 7.30
N ALA A 7 -6.45 5.73 6.78
CA ALA A 7 -7.03 5.58 5.45
C ALA A 7 -5.97 5.61 4.34
N PHE A 8 -4.93 6.44 4.47
CA PHE A 8 -3.80 6.48 3.54
C PHE A 8 -3.09 5.13 3.46
N TYR A 9 -2.74 4.56 4.62
CA TYR A 9 -2.04 3.27 4.67
C TYR A 9 -2.90 2.11 4.18
N LYS A 10 -4.21 2.13 4.44
CA LYS A 10 -5.13 1.15 3.83
C LYS A 10 -5.19 1.27 2.30
N VAL A 11 -5.22 2.49 1.76
CA VAL A 11 -5.17 2.70 0.30
C VAL A 11 -3.87 2.17 -0.31
N LEU A 12 -2.74 2.26 0.40
CA LEU A 12 -1.49 1.63 -0.07
C LEU A 12 -1.58 0.09 -0.06
N GLY A 13 -2.20 -0.51 0.95
CA GLY A 13 -2.46 -1.96 0.97
C GLY A 13 -3.33 -2.42 -0.22
N GLN A 14 -4.35 -1.62 -0.56
CA GLN A 14 -5.16 -1.85 -1.77
C GLN A 14 -4.32 -1.74 -3.03
N LEU A 15 -3.51 -0.68 -3.16
CA LEU A 15 -2.64 -0.48 -4.32
C LEU A 15 -1.66 -1.64 -4.52
N PHE A 16 -0.94 -2.06 -3.47
CA PHE A 16 0.03 -3.15 -3.58
C PHE A 16 -0.64 -4.47 -3.95
N TYR A 17 -1.82 -4.76 -3.40
CA TYR A 17 -2.60 -5.91 -3.82
C TYR A 17 -3.03 -5.81 -5.30
N GLY A 18 -3.49 -4.64 -5.74
CA GLY A 18 -3.87 -4.41 -7.14
C GLY A 18 -2.71 -4.61 -8.11
N ILE A 19 -1.49 -4.25 -7.71
CA ILE A 19 -0.26 -4.52 -8.48
C ILE A 19 0.02 -6.02 -8.54
N ALA A 20 0.00 -6.71 -7.40
CA ALA A 20 0.21 -8.16 -7.33
C ALA A 20 -0.86 -8.95 -8.12
N ALA A 21 -2.10 -8.47 -8.13
CA ALA A 21 -3.20 -9.12 -8.82
C ALA A 21 -3.26 -8.79 -10.33
N ALA A 22 -2.36 -7.95 -10.85
CA ALA A 22 -2.40 -7.47 -12.23
C ALA A 22 -2.23 -8.61 -13.27
N ASP A 23 -1.50 -9.66 -12.91
CA ASP A 23 -1.34 -10.87 -13.72
C ASP A 23 -2.45 -11.92 -13.48
N LYS A 24 -3.50 -11.53 -12.75
CA LYS A 24 -4.65 -12.34 -12.30
C LYS A 24 -4.31 -13.40 -11.25
N LYS A 25 -3.10 -13.38 -10.67
CA LYS A 25 -2.69 -14.35 -9.65
C LYS A 25 -1.80 -13.69 -8.59
N VAL A 26 -2.34 -13.53 -7.39
CA VAL A 26 -1.53 -13.12 -6.25
C VAL A 26 -0.83 -14.33 -5.64
N LEU A 27 0.49 -14.23 -5.47
CA LEU A 27 1.33 -15.24 -4.83
C LEU A 27 1.63 -14.86 -3.38
N ALA A 28 1.80 -15.86 -2.52
CA ALA A 28 2.13 -15.63 -1.10
C ALA A 28 3.49 -14.94 -0.97
N GLU A 29 4.42 -15.27 -1.87
CA GLU A 29 5.76 -14.69 -1.98
C GLU A 29 5.72 -13.18 -2.16
N GLU A 30 4.74 -12.64 -2.89
CA GLU A 30 4.59 -11.20 -3.09
C GLU A 30 4.21 -10.48 -1.80
N TYR A 31 3.35 -11.10 -0.97
CA TYR A 31 3.03 -10.57 0.35
C TYR A 31 4.26 -10.56 1.26
N TYR A 32 5.05 -11.63 1.26
CA TYR A 32 6.26 -11.71 2.09
C TYR A 32 7.35 -10.74 1.62
N ALA A 33 7.51 -10.58 0.31
CA ALA A 33 8.42 -9.60 -0.28
C ALA A 33 8.00 -8.18 0.10
N LEU A 34 6.71 -7.85 -0.03
CA LEU A 34 6.16 -6.57 0.43
C LEU A 34 6.46 -6.36 1.91
N LYS A 35 6.08 -7.32 2.77
CA LYS A 35 6.33 -7.25 4.22
C LYS A 35 7.78 -6.93 4.54
N LYS A 36 8.73 -7.63 3.91
CA LYS A 36 10.15 -7.40 4.11
C LYS A 36 10.53 -5.96 3.76
N ILE A 37 10.14 -5.47 2.59
CA ILE A 37 10.44 -4.09 2.15
C ILE A 37 9.86 -3.06 3.14
N LEU A 38 8.61 -3.23 3.57
CA LEU A 38 7.97 -2.29 4.50
C LEU A 38 8.66 -2.26 5.87
N GLU A 39 9.18 -3.41 6.35
CA GLU A 39 9.81 -3.53 7.66
C GLU A 39 11.29 -3.14 7.65
N THR A 40 12.02 -3.34 6.54
CA THR A 40 13.48 -3.14 6.49
C THR A 40 13.90 -1.89 5.72
N GLU A 41 13.29 -1.62 4.57
CA GLU A 41 13.76 -0.56 3.65
C GLU A 41 13.00 0.74 3.88
N TRP A 42 11.69 0.64 4.10
CA TRP A 42 10.84 1.82 4.21
C TRP A 42 11.17 2.74 5.39
N PRO A 43 11.51 2.23 6.59
CA PRO A 43 11.93 3.09 7.70
C PRO A 43 13.26 3.80 7.44
N MET A 44 14.08 3.28 6.52
CA MET A 44 15.37 3.87 6.14
C MET A 44 15.22 4.98 5.09
N ALA A 45 14.10 5.00 4.34
CA ALA A 45 13.85 6.02 3.32
C ALA A 45 13.54 7.38 3.95
N ASP A 46 14.25 8.44 3.55
CA ASP A 46 14.12 9.78 4.12
C ASP A 46 12.69 10.34 4.09
N ALA A 47 11.89 9.94 3.10
CA ALA A 47 10.47 10.34 3.00
C ALA A 47 9.57 9.76 4.10
N PHE A 48 10.04 8.71 4.80
CA PHE A 48 9.28 7.93 5.78
C PHE A 48 9.98 7.78 7.13
N LYS A 49 11.27 8.11 7.17
CA LYS A 49 12.11 8.20 8.36
C LYS A 49 11.45 9.15 9.36
N ASN A 50 10.93 8.59 10.45
CA ASN A 50 10.18 9.26 11.53
C ASN A 50 8.69 9.57 11.27
N SER A 51 8.10 9.16 10.15
CA SER A 51 6.65 9.35 9.90
C SER A 51 5.84 8.05 9.88
N THR A 52 6.51 6.91 9.69
CA THR A 52 5.87 5.60 9.59
C THR A 52 6.16 4.77 10.83
N THR A 53 5.12 4.34 11.52
CA THR A 53 5.18 3.45 12.68
C THR A 53 4.98 1.99 12.28
N SER A 54 5.28 1.07 13.17
CA SER A 54 4.92 -0.35 12.98
C SER A 54 3.41 -0.54 12.78
N VAL A 55 2.58 0.25 13.47
CA VAL A 55 1.11 0.23 13.33
C VAL A 55 0.69 0.62 11.91
N ASP A 56 1.33 1.61 11.31
CA ASP A 56 1.07 2.06 9.94
C ASP A 56 1.40 0.97 8.91
N ILE A 57 2.54 0.30 9.09
CA ILE A 57 2.92 -0.87 8.26
C ILE A 57 1.89 -1.98 8.42
N GLN A 58 1.42 -2.26 9.64
CA GLN A 58 0.41 -3.28 9.89
C GLN A 58 -0.91 -2.96 9.18
N HIS A 59 -1.27 -1.69 9.01
CA HIS A 59 -2.49 -1.31 8.27
C HIS A 59 -2.42 -1.72 6.80
N ILE A 60 -1.25 -1.55 6.16
CA ILE A 60 -1.01 -1.95 4.77
C ILE A 60 -1.10 -3.47 4.64
N LEU A 61 -0.36 -4.19 5.49
CA LEU A 61 -0.29 -5.64 5.45
C LEU A 61 -1.65 -6.29 5.74
N THR A 62 -2.40 -5.74 6.70
CA THR A 62 -3.73 -6.22 7.04
C THR A 62 -4.70 -6.03 5.89
N GLU A 63 -4.68 -4.86 5.23
CA GLU A 63 -5.55 -4.61 4.09
C GLU A 63 -5.20 -5.52 2.91
N PHE A 64 -3.91 -5.65 2.57
CA PHE A 64 -3.46 -6.59 1.52
C PHE A 64 -3.92 -8.02 1.81
N LYS A 65 -3.66 -8.52 3.02
CA LYS A 65 -4.03 -9.89 3.43
C LYS A 65 -5.54 -10.09 3.43
N THR A 66 -6.30 -9.05 3.75
CA THR A 66 -7.77 -9.08 3.70
C THR A 66 -8.26 -9.25 2.26
N LEU A 67 -7.68 -8.52 1.30
CA LEU A 67 -8.01 -8.66 -0.12
C LEU A 67 -7.59 -10.01 -0.69
N TYR A 68 -6.41 -10.50 -0.31
CA TYR A 68 -5.93 -11.83 -0.66
C TYR A 68 -6.90 -12.94 -0.22
N LYS A 69 -7.45 -12.84 0.99
CA LYS A 69 -8.41 -13.82 1.52
C LYS A 69 -9.81 -13.73 0.91
N LYS A 70 -10.20 -12.57 0.37
CA LYS A 70 -11.57 -12.37 -0.12
C LYS A 70 -11.86 -13.12 -1.42
N GLU A 71 -10.82 -13.57 -2.13
CA GLU A 71 -10.87 -14.17 -3.48
C GLU A 71 -11.61 -13.26 -4.49
N GLN A 72 -11.14 -13.19 -5.75
CA GLN A 72 -11.82 -12.47 -6.84
C GLN A 72 -11.98 -10.94 -6.67
N VAL A 73 -11.04 -10.24 -6.03
CA VAL A 73 -11.04 -8.77 -6.07
C VAL A 73 -10.41 -8.29 -7.39
N ALA A 74 -11.21 -7.66 -8.26
CA ALA A 74 -10.73 -7.12 -9.53
C ALA A 74 -9.63 -6.04 -9.30
N PRO A 75 -8.44 -6.16 -9.92
CA PRO A 75 -7.31 -5.24 -9.71
C PRO A 75 -7.66 -3.77 -9.93
N GLU A 76 -8.56 -3.49 -10.87
CA GLU A 76 -9.02 -2.14 -11.22
C GLU A 76 -9.77 -1.48 -10.06
N THR A 77 -10.43 -2.29 -9.22
CA THR A 77 -11.17 -1.80 -8.04
C THR A 77 -10.20 -1.33 -6.96
N CYS A 78 -9.02 -1.94 -6.88
CA CYS A 78 -7.97 -1.60 -5.91
C CYS A 78 -7.19 -0.33 -6.26
N LEU A 79 -7.19 0.08 -7.54
CA LEU A 79 -6.52 1.29 -8.01
C LEU A 79 -7.35 2.57 -7.81
N ARG A 80 -8.69 2.46 -7.81
CA ARG A 80 -9.59 3.63 -7.70
C ARG A 80 -9.37 4.47 -6.45
N PRO A 81 -9.24 3.88 -5.24
CA PRO A 81 -9.00 4.65 -4.02
C PRO A 81 -7.70 5.46 -4.07
N PHE A 82 -6.65 4.89 -4.66
CA PHE A 82 -5.37 5.58 -4.85
C PHE A 82 -5.50 6.77 -5.81
N LEU A 83 -6.24 6.63 -6.92
CA LEU A 83 -6.46 7.73 -7.87
C LEU A 83 -7.27 8.88 -7.26
N VAL A 84 -8.21 8.58 -6.35
CA VAL A 84 -8.97 9.59 -5.61
C VAL A 84 -8.06 10.29 -4.59
N LEU A 85 -7.27 9.53 -3.84
CA LEU A 85 -6.30 10.06 -2.90
C LEU A 85 -5.32 11.02 -3.61
N ARG A 86 -4.72 10.58 -4.73
CA ARG A 86 -3.80 11.38 -5.55
C ARG A 86 -4.40 12.71 -6.01
N ARG A 87 -5.68 12.73 -6.40
CA ARG A 87 -6.36 13.96 -6.82
C ARG A 87 -6.55 14.95 -5.66
N LYS A 88 -6.69 14.45 -4.42
CA LYS A 88 -6.83 15.29 -3.22
C LYS A 88 -5.48 15.84 -2.74
N THR A 89 -4.38 15.16 -3.01
CA THR A 89 -3.02 15.59 -2.64
C THR A 89 -2.25 16.15 -3.84
N LYS A 90 -2.28 17.49 -4.03
CA LYS A 90 -1.60 18.22 -5.12
C LYS A 90 -0.09 17.97 -5.27
N HIS A 91 0.58 17.33 -4.30
CA HIS A 91 2.04 17.19 -4.24
C HIS A 91 2.55 15.74 -4.18
N PHE A 92 1.72 14.75 -4.51
CA PHE A 92 2.05 13.34 -4.19
C PHE A 92 3.01 12.65 -5.17
N LEU A 93 3.17 13.15 -6.39
CA LEU A 93 4.17 12.66 -7.35
C LEU A 93 4.74 13.85 -8.14
N PRO A 94 6.05 13.88 -8.46
CA PRO A 94 6.55 14.78 -9.48
C PRO A 94 5.79 14.49 -10.79
N LYS A 95 5.44 15.54 -11.54
CA LYS A 95 4.86 15.38 -12.88
C LYS A 95 5.84 14.57 -13.72
N ALA A 96 5.33 13.50 -14.34
CA ALA A 96 6.06 12.74 -15.35
C ALA A 96 6.40 13.64 -16.55
#